data_AF-A0A7G8Z9A5-F1
#
_entry.id   AF-A0A7G8Z9A5-F1
#
_cell.length_a   1.000
_cell.length_b   1.000
_cell.length_c   1.000
_cell.angle_alpha   90.00
_cell.angle_beta   90.00
_cell.angle_gamma   90.00
#
_symmetry.space_group_name_H-M   'P 1'
#
loop_
_entity.id
_entity.type
_entity.pdbx_description
1 polymer ?
#
loop_
_entity_poly.entity_id
_entity_poly.type
_entity_poly.pdbx_seq_one_letter_code
_entity_poly.pdbx_strand_id
1 'polypeptide(L)'
;MSISLIQQLLIKGNCGPITDIVDVLSLIVCGFLTAMKVIILRIYHSNMKVIINSAIEDWATIKDDRCVNIMIRYAYSGRVIFIIQMIGAYAAGFPLIFSRLPFMSALWNEKKNITVYSVPIGPSCWILGEIDPSKYIAYFAFQSIQLFIVCTGYIGIDTYFFGIAMHVCGQYELLYNEFQRFYDTQNPLHQKVKLSKFINRHKHLLNVANHFEQSFNLIILAQVAADTLLTSISGKFQNKKSFPGPIRRLCWY
;
A
#
# COMPACT_ATOMS: atom_id res chain seq x y z
N MET A 1 3.89 -5.94 16.09
CA MET A 1 3.78 -4.47 16.10
C MET A 1 2.44 -4.06 16.70
N SER A 2 1.32 -4.27 15.99
CA SER A 2 0.01 -3.77 16.43
C SER A 2 -0.41 -4.25 17.83
N ILE A 3 -0.25 -5.54 18.15
CA ILE A 3 -0.57 -6.07 19.50
C ILE A 3 0.29 -5.42 20.59
N SER A 4 1.60 -5.27 20.34
CA SER A 4 2.54 -4.63 21.28
C SER A 4 2.24 -3.13 21.46
N LEU A 5 1.91 -2.42 20.37
CA LEU A 5 1.51 -1.01 20.41
C LEU A 5 0.15 -0.80 21.11
N ILE A 6 -0.82 -1.69 20.87
CA ILE A 6 -2.12 -1.69 21.57
C ILE A 6 -1.90 -1.91 23.06
N GLN A 7 -1.07 -2.88 23.43
CA GLN A 7 -0.76 -3.16 24.83
C GLN A 7 -0.07 -1.95 25.49
N GLN A 8 0.85 -1.28 24.80
CA GLN A 8 1.50 -0.07 25.33
C GLN A 8 0.52 1.11 25.45
N LEU A 9 -0.36 1.29 24.47
CA LEU A 9 -1.41 2.31 24.51
C LEU A 9 -2.40 2.08 25.65
N LEU A 10 -2.82 0.83 25.88
CA LEU A 10 -3.77 0.46 26.94
C LEU A 10 -3.16 0.54 28.34
N ILE A 11 -1.90 0.12 28.51
CA ILE A 11 -1.26 0.05 29.83
C ILE A 11 -0.66 1.38 30.25
N LYS A 12 0.03 2.08 29.34
CA LYS A 12 0.81 3.29 29.67
C LYS A 12 0.08 4.59 29.33
N GLY A 13 -1.03 4.51 28.60
CA GLY A 13 -1.84 5.66 28.25
C GLY A 13 -1.09 6.70 27.42
N ASN A 14 -1.63 7.92 27.41
CA ASN A 14 -1.04 9.06 26.70
C ASN A 14 -0.23 9.94 27.65
N CYS A 15 1.09 10.00 27.46
CA CYS A 15 1.91 11.04 28.09
C CYS A 15 2.73 11.87 27.07
N GLY A 16 2.37 11.78 25.77
CA GLY A 16 3.03 12.48 24.67
C GLY A 16 2.14 13.53 24.00
N PRO A 17 2.68 14.26 23.00
CA PRO A 17 1.87 15.13 22.17
C PRO A 17 0.83 14.32 21.39
N ILE A 18 -0.32 14.94 21.12
CA ILE A 18 -1.46 14.30 20.44
C ILE A 18 -1.08 13.71 19.06
N THR A 19 -0.09 14.29 18.39
CA THR A 19 0.45 13.80 17.11
C THR A 19 1.01 12.39 17.24
N ASP A 20 1.72 12.08 18.33
CA ASP A 20 2.33 10.76 18.53
C ASP A 20 1.25 9.68 18.72
N ILE A 21 0.08 10.04 19.25
CA ILE A 21 -1.07 9.12 19.37
C ILE A 21 -1.68 8.84 18.00
N VAL A 22 -1.85 9.87 17.17
CA VAL A 22 -2.40 9.71 15.82
C VAL A 22 -1.48 8.84 14.97
N ASP A 23 -0.17 9.01 15.10
CA ASP A 23 0.82 8.19 14.39
C ASP A 23 0.76 6.72 14.85
N VAL A 24 0.67 6.47 16.16
CA VAL A 24 0.51 5.10 16.68
C VAL A 24 -0.81 4.47 16.24
N LEU A 25 -1.92 5.22 16.31
CA LEU A 25 -3.22 4.72 15.88
C LEU A 25 -3.22 4.37 14.39
N SER A 26 -2.64 5.24 13.55
CA SER A 26 -2.48 5.01 12.12
C SER A 26 -1.67 3.74 11.85
N LEU A 27 -0.57 3.52 12.59
CA LEU A 27 0.25 2.33 12.44
C LEU A 27 -0.43 1.04 12.92
N ILE A 28 -1.23 1.11 13.99
CA ILE A 28 -2.05 -0.03 14.44
C ILE A 28 -3.02 -0.41 13.33
N VAL A 29 -3.75 0.56 12.77
CA VAL A 29 -4.71 0.37 11.67
C VAL A 29 -4.01 -0.17 10.42
N CYS A 30 -2.90 0.43 9.99
CA CYS A 30 -2.09 -0.06 8.88
C CYS A 30 -1.64 -1.51 9.09
N GLY A 31 -1.16 -1.86 10.29
CA GLY A 31 -0.75 -3.23 10.59
C GLY A 31 -1.90 -4.24 10.51
N PHE A 32 -3.09 -3.88 10.99
CA PHE A 32 -4.29 -4.70 10.84
C PHE A 32 -4.72 -4.84 9.38
N LEU A 33 -4.70 -3.75 8.61
CA LEU A 33 -5.02 -3.78 7.18
C LEU A 33 -4.03 -4.64 6.41
N THR A 34 -2.71 -4.54 6.68
CA THR A 34 -1.71 -5.40 6.04
C THR A 34 -1.98 -6.87 6.33
N ALA A 35 -2.25 -7.23 7.59
CA ALA A 35 -2.57 -8.61 7.95
C ALA A 35 -3.84 -9.09 7.25
N MET A 36 -4.89 -8.28 7.27
CA MET A 36 -6.16 -8.57 6.59
C MET A 36 -5.96 -8.75 5.08
N LYS A 37 -5.23 -7.86 4.41
CA LYS A 37 -4.89 -7.94 2.98
C LYS A 37 -4.18 -9.26 2.66
N VAL A 38 -3.15 -9.61 3.43
CA VAL A 38 -2.41 -10.87 3.26
C VAL A 38 -3.31 -12.09 3.46
N ILE A 39 -4.17 -12.07 4.48
CA ILE A 39 -5.09 -13.18 4.76
C ILE A 39 -6.11 -13.34 3.64
N ILE A 40 -6.73 -12.25 3.19
CA ILE A 40 -7.72 -12.27 2.10
C ILE A 40 -7.07 -12.79 0.80
N LEU A 41 -5.90 -12.29 0.42
CA LEU A 41 -5.20 -12.78 -0.78
C LEU A 41 -4.80 -14.26 -0.67
N ARG A 42 -4.50 -14.75 0.53
CA ARG A 42 -4.25 -16.18 0.76
C ARG A 42 -5.53 -17.01 0.61
N ILE A 43 -6.66 -16.52 1.12
CA ILE A 43 -7.98 -17.18 0.94
C ILE A 43 -8.32 -17.26 -0.55
N TYR A 44 -8.12 -16.17 -1.31
CA TYR A 44 -8.37 -16.11 -2.75
C TYR A 44 -7.18 -16.55 -3.62
N HIS A 45 -6.24 -17.32 -3.09
CA HIS A 45 -5.04 -17.75 -3.83
C HIS A 45 -5.38 -18.47 -5.15
N SER A 46 -6.47 -19.25 -5.20
CA SER A 46 -6.94 -19.89 -6.44
C SER A 46 -7.28 -18.88 -7.53
N ASN A 47 -7.97 -17.80 -7.18
CA ASN A 47 -8.32 -16.72 -8.10
C ASN A 47 -7.06 -16.00 -8.57
N MET A 48 -6.14 -15.69 -7.64
CA MET A 48 -4.87 -15.06 -7.96
C MET A 48 -4.04 -15.90 -8.95
N LYS A 49 -4.03 -17.23 -8.78
CA LYS A 49 -3.35 -18.14 -9.72
C LYS A 49 -3.93 -18.04 -11.13
N VAL A 50 -5.26 -17.97 -11.27
CA VAL A 50 -5.92 -17.80 -12.59
C VAL A 50 -5.52 -16.47 -13.23
N ILE A 51 -5.53 -15.38 -12.46
CA ILE A 51 -5.16 -14.04 -12.95
C ILE A 51 -3.70 -14.01 -13.41
N ILE A 52 -2.78 -14.51 -12.59
CA ILE A 52 -1.34 -14.53 -12.91
C ILE A 52 -1.07 -15.42 -14.12
N ASN A 53 -1.66 -16.62 -14.17
CA ASN A 53 -1.48 -17.52 -15.31
C ASN A 53 -2.01 -16.90 -16.60
N SER A 54 -3.19 -16.27 -16.56
CA SER A 54 -3.71 -15.53 -17.71
C SER A 54 -2.74 -14.44 -18.14
N ALA A 55 -2.17 -13.68 -17.20
CA ALA A 55 -1.21 -12.62 -17.55
C ALA A 55 0.05 -13.19 -18.20
N ILE A 56 0.59 -14.30 -17.68
CA ILE A 56 1.76 -15.00 -18.26
C ILE A 56 1.44 -15.47 -19.68
N GLU A 57 0.29 -16.11 -19.88
CA GLU A 57 -0.16 -16.57 -21.19
C GLU A 57 -0.36 -15.41 -22.17
N ASP A 58 -0.93 -14.30 -21.72
CA ASP A 58 -1.12 -13.10 -22.54
C ASP A 58 0.23 -12.53 -23.03
N TRP A 59 1.23 -12.44 -22.14
CA TRP A 59 2.58 -12.00 -22.50
C TRP A 59 3.33 -13.00 -23.39
N ALA A 60 3.06 -14.30 -23.25
CA ALA A 60 3.71 -15.34 -24.06
C ALA A 60 3.11 -15.47 -25.48
N THR A 61 1.84 -15.12 -25.64
CA THR A 61 1.10 -15.31 -26.91
C THR A 61 1.21 -14.12 -27.86
N ILE A 62 1.51 -12.93 -27.34
CA ILE A 62 1.60 -11.71 -28.14
C ILE A 62 2.84 -11.70 -29.04
N LYS A 63 2.65 -11.46 -30.33
CA LYS A 63 3.75 -11.39 -31.33
C LYS A 63 3.77 -10.10 -32.15
N ASP A 64 2.66 -9.37 -32.14
CA ASP A 64 2.52 -8.13 -32.89
C ASP A 64 3.09 -6.95 -32.11
N ASP A 65 4.01 -6.21 -32.72
CA ASP A 65 4.73 -5.10 -32.08
C ASP A 65 3.78 -4.00 -31.57
N ARG A 66 2.68 -3.74 -32.29
CA ARG A 66 1.69 -2.74 -31.87
C ARG A 66 0.97 -3.21 -30.60
N CYS A 67 0.57 -4.48 -30.55
CA CYS A 67 -0.05 -5.05 -29.36
C CYS A 67 0.93 -5.09 -28.17
N VAL A 68 2.21 -5.43 -28.40
CA VAL A 68 3.27 -5.38 -27.37
C VAL A 68 3.44 -3.97 -26.81
N ASN A 69 3.47 -2.95 -27.67
CA ASN A 69 3.65 -1.56 -27.26
C ASN A 69 2.49 -1.08 -26.36
N ILE A 70 1.26 -1.50 -26.66
CA ILE A 70 0.09 -1.20 -25.80
C ILE A 70 0.28 -1.84 -24.42
N MET A 71 0.62 -3.12 -24.34
CA MET A 71 0.84 -3.79 -23.05
C MET A 71 1.99 -3.17 -22.25
N ILE A 72 3.10 -2.82 -22.91
CA ILE A 72 4.23 -2.13 -22.27
C ILE A 72 3.81 -0.78 -21.70
N ARG A 73 2.95 -0.02 -22.40
CA ARG A 73 2.44 1.26 -21.90
C ARG A 73 1.69 1.10 -20.57
N TYR A 74 0.78 0.14 -20.48
CA TYR A 74 0.05 -0.15 -19.24
C TYR A 74 0.97 -0.66 -18.13
N ALA A 75 1.90 -1.56 -18.45
CA ALA A 75 2.89 -2.04 -17.50
C ALA A 75 3.80 -0.90 -17.00
N TYR A 76 4.14 0.05 -17.86
CA TYR A 76 4.90 1.25 -17.50
C TYR A 76 4.13 2.15 -16.54
N SER A 77 2.85 2.44 -16.82
CA SER A 77 2.00 3.18 -15.89
C SER A 77 1.91 2.50 -14.51
N GLY A 78 1.79 1.16 -14.48
CA GLY A 78 1.87 0.38 -13.24
C GLY A 78 3.19 0.56 -12.50
N ARG A 79 4.32 0.50 -13.21
CA ARG A 79 5.67 0.71 -12.63
C ARG A 79 5.88 2.11 -12.10
N VAL A 80 5.41 3.14 -12.79
CA VAL A 80 5.51 4.54 -12.34
C VAL A 80 4.77 4.71 -11.01
N ILE A 81 3.55 4.19 -10.90
CA ILE A 81 2.77 4.27 -9.66
C ILE A 81 3.42 3.46 -8.55
N PHE A 82 3.98 2.29 -8.84
CA PHE A 82 4.79 1.54 -7.87
C PHE A 82 5.96 2.37 -7.33
N ILE A 83 6.74 3.01 -8.22
CA ILE A 83 7.91 3.81 -7.82
C ILE A 83 7.47 5.00 -6.96
N ILE A 84 6.44 5.74 -7.38
CA ILE A 84 5.94 6.90 -6.64
C ILE A 84 5.47 6.50 -5.24
N GLN A 85 4.67 5.42 -5.13
CA GLN A 85 4.15 4.95 -3.85
C GLN A 85 5.28 4.46 -2.92
N MET A 86 6.27 3.74 -3.46
CA MET A 86 7.41 3.28 -2.67
C MET A 86 8.27 4.44 -2.19
N ILE A 87 8.54 5.44 -3.03
CA ILE A 87 9.28 6.65 -2.63
C ILE A 87 8.54 7.39 -1.54
N GLY A 88 7.23 7.66 -1.72
CA GLY A 88 6.41 8.35 -0.72
C GLY A 88 6.41 7.62 0.63
N ALA A 89 6.26 6.30 0.60
CA ALA A 89 6.28 5.47 1.79
C ALA A 89 7.58 5.55 2.59
N TYR A 90 8.72 5.43 1.91
CA TYR A 90 10.02 5.52 2.57
C TYR A 90 10.33 6.95 2.99
N ALA A 91 9.92 7.96 2.21
CA ALA A 91 10.05 9.36 2.59
C ALA A 91 9.25 9.71 3.85
N ALA A 92 8.08 9.09 4.05
CA ALA A 92 7.28 9.26 5.27
C ALA A 92 7.79 8.41 6.45
N GLY A 93 8.19 7.16 6.20
CA GLY A 93 8.62 6.23 7.25
C GLY A 93 10.03 6.48 7.78
N PHE A 94 10.97 6.88 6.92
CA PHE A 94 12.37 7.06 7.30
C PHE A 94 12.57 8.17 8.36
N PRO A 95 11.95 9.36 8.26
CA PRO A 95 12.05 10.38 9.29
C PRO A 95 11.49 9.95 10.65
N LEU A 96 10.44 9.12 10.68
CA LEU A 96 9.86 8.63 11.94
C LEU A 96 10.87 7.79 12.73
N ILE A 97 11.61 6.91 12.04
CA ILE A 97 12.66 6.09 12.65
C ILE A 97 13.89 6.94 12.96
N PHE A 98 14.36 7.73 12.00
CA PHE A 98 15.65 8.39 12.07
C PHE A 98 15.68 9.56 13.08
N SER A 99 14.60 10.34 13.16
CA SER A 99 14.50 11.47 14.11
C SER A 99 14.43 11.02 15.57
N ARG A 100 13.98 9.78 15.83
CA ARG A 100 13.84 9.20 17.17
C ARG A 100 15.02 8.30 17.56
N LEU A 101 16.08 8.25 16.74
CA LEU A 101 17.32 7.56 17.11
C LEU A 101 17.99 8.28 18.28
N PRO A 102 18.47 7.54 19.31
CA PRO A 102 19.08 8.13 20.49
C PRO A 102 20.30 8.99 20.14
N PHE A 103 21.14 8.56 19.18
CA PHE A 103 22.30 9.31 18.70
C PHE A 103 21.91 10.67 18.11
N MET A 104 20.88 10.69 17.25
CA MET A 104 20.39 11.94 16.64
C MET A 104 19.74 12.86 17.67
N SER A 105 18.98 12.29 18.62
CA SER A 105 18.36 13.05 19.70
C SER A 105 19.38 13.69 20.66
N ALA A 106 20.52 13.03 20.88
CA ALA A 106 21.63 13.52 21.69
C ALA A 106 22.40 14.63 20.96
N LEU A 107 22.59 14.50 19.64
CA LEU A 107 23.23 15.52 18.80
C LEU A 107 22.42 16.83 18.74
N TRP A 108 21.09 16.74 18.74
CA TRP A 108 20.21 17.90 18.64
C TRP A 108 19.90 18.57 19.99
N ASN A 109 20.01 17.82 21.10
CA ASN A 109 19.71 18.30 22.45
C ASN A 109 20.98 18.49 23.29
N GLU A 110 21.97 19.24 22.80
CA GLU A 110 23.22 19.58 23.52
C GLU A 110 23.00 20.22 24.93
N LYS A 111 21.78 20.62 25.30
CA LYS A 111 21.46 21.26 26.59
C LYS A 111 20.86 20.34 27.67
N LYS A 112 20.66 19.05 27.43
CA LYS A 112 20.21 18.11 28.48
C LYS A 112 21.09 16.85 28.48
N ASN A 113 21.93 16.70 29.50
CA ASN A 113 22.68 15.46 29.85
C ASN A 113 21.75 14.31 30.29
N ILE A 114 20.60 14.14 29.65
CA ILE A 114 19.66 13.07 29.91
C ILE A 114 19.44 12.38 28.57
N THR A 115 20.03 11.20 28.40
CA THR A 115 19.71 10.28 27.31
C THR A 115 18.25 9.87 27.47
N VAL A 116 17.34 10.56 26.78
CA VAL A 116 15.93 10.19 26.75
C VAL A 116 15.80 8.98 25.82
N TYR A 117 15.64 7.80 26.39
CA TYR A 117 15.30 6.60 25.63
C TYR A 117 13.93 6.81 24.97
N SER A 118 13.89 6.77 23.63
CA SER A 118 12.67 6.97 22.84
C SER A 118 12.34 5.72 22.04
N VAL A 119 11.06 5.36 21.99
CA VAL A 119 10.58 4.31 21.09
C VAL A 119 10.64 4.86 19.66
N PRO A 120 10.94 4.05 18.62
CA PRO A 120 10.83 4.48 17.23
C PRO A 120 9.44 5.05 16.89
N ILE A 121 8.41 4.54 17.55
CA ILE A 121 7.01 4.88 17.36
C ILE A 121 6.32 4.98 18.73
N GLY A 122 5.68 6.11 18.98
CA GLY A 122 4.87 6.36 20.17
C GLY A 122 5.55 7.26 21.22
N PRO A 123 4.81 7.61 22.28
CA PRO A 123 5.29 8.50 23.32
C PRO A 123 6.55 7.97 24.01
N SER A 124 7.55 8.85 24.24
CA SER A 124 8.78 8.47 24.95
C SER A 124 8.53 7.96 26.38
N CYS A 125 7.36 8.25 26.97
CA CYS A 125 6.96 7.73 28.27
C CYS A 125 6.71 6.21 28.28
N TRP A 126 6.62 5.57 27.11
CA TRP A 126 6.42 4.13 27.02
C TRP A 126 7.68 3.33 27.37
N ILE A 127 8.83 3.99 27.49
CA ILE A 127 10.05 3.45 28.09
C ILE A 127 10.34 4.25 29.37
N LEU A 128 9.44 4.18 30.36
CA LEU A 128 9.79 4.52 31.74
C LEU A 128 10.40 3.29 32.41
N GLY A 129 11.71 3.32 32.64
CA GLY A 129 12.46 2.32 33.39
C GLY A 129 13.94 2.30 33.01
N GLU A 130 14.79 1.92 33.97
CA GLU A 130 16.21 1.60 33.72
C GLU A 130 16.29 0.32 32.87
N ILE A 131 16.12 0.47 31.55
CA ILE A 131 16.38 -0.61 30.61
C ILE A 131 17.87 -0.62 30.29
N ASP A 132 18.48 -1.80 30.38
CA ASP A 132 19.85 -2.04 29.93
C ASP A 132 20.03 -1.53 28.48
N PRO A 133 21.04 -0.67 28.19
CA PRO A 133 21.25 -0.09 26.86
C PRO A 133 21.27 -1.12 25.72
N SER A 134 21.80 -2.32 25.99
CA SER A 134 21.84 -3.43 25.03
C SER A 134 20.44 -3.92 24.63
N LYS A 135 19.54 -4.07 25.61
CA LYS A 135 18.15 -4.51 25.40
C LYS A 135 17.33 -3.43 24.70
N TYR A 136 17.59 -2.16 25.01
CA TYR A 136 16.95 -1.03 24.33
C TYR A 136 17.30 -0.99 22.83
N ILE A 137 18.59 -1.12 22.48
CA ILE A 137 19.03 -1.15 21.08
C ILE A 137 18.40 -2.32 20.32
N ALA A 138 18.40 -3.51 20.92
CA ALA A 138 17.77 -4.70 20.32
C ALA A 138 16.26 -4.49 20.07
N TYR A 139 15.55 -3.92 21.05
CA TYR A 139 14.12 -3.59 20.92
C TYR A 139 13.86 -2.54 19.83
N PHE A 140 14.67 -1.48 19.78
CA PHE A 140 14.57 -0.43 18.77
C PHE A 140 14.80 -0.99 17.36
N ALA A 141 15.82 -1.82 17.19
CA ALA A 141 16.13 -2.49 15.93
C ALA A 141 14.98 -3.40 15.48
N PHE A 142 14.45 -4.21 16.41
CA PHE A 142 13.31 -5.10 16.12
C PHE A 142 12.06 -4.33 15.68
N GLN A 143 11.71 -3.25 16.38
CA GLN A 143 10.57 -2.39 16.01
C GLN A 143 10.78 -1.70 14.66
N SER A 144 12.01 -1.26 14.37
CA SER A 144 12.35 -0.64 13.08
C SER A 144 12.20 -1.64 11.93
N ILE A 145 12.75 -2.85 12.06
CA ILE A 145 12.59 -3.93 11.07
C ILE A 145 11.12 -4.26 10.86
N GLN A 146 10.35 -4.34 11.96
CA GLN A 146 8.94 -4.66 11.86
C GLN A 146 8.13 -3.57 11.14
N LEU A 147 8.46 -2.30 11.37
CA LEU A 147 7.85 -1.17 10.66
C LEU A 147 8.16 -1.24 9.17
N PHE A 148 9.41 -1.51 8.80
CA PHE A 148 9.80 -1.69 7.40
C PHE A 148 8.99 -2.80 6.73
N ILE A 149 8.85 -3.96 7.38
CA ILE A 149 8.06 -5.08 6.86
C ILE A 149 6.60 -4.69 6.67
N VAL A 150 5.99 -4.01 7.66
CA VAL A 150 4.57 -3.60 7.59
C VAL A 150 4.35 -2.57 6.49
N CYS A 151 5.22 -1.55 6.36
CA CYS A 151 5.16 -0.56 5.28
C CYS A 151 5.30 -1.23 3.91
N THR A 152 6.37 -1.98 3.68
CA THR A 152 6.58 -2.65 2.39
C THR A 152 5.46 -3.63 2.06
N GLY A 153 4.95 -4.38 3.05
CA GLY A 153 3.82 -5.28 2.86
C GLY A 153 2.51 -4.53 2.53
N TYR A 154 2.26 -3.39 3.17
CA TYR A 154 1.06 -2.59 2.93
C TYR A 154 1.03 -2.05 1.49
N ILE A 155 2.10 -1.35 1.08
CA ILE A 155 2.20 -0.73 -0.24
C ILE A 155 2.42 -1.76 -1.35
N GLY A 156 3.15 -2.84 -1.06
CA GLY A 156 3.39 -3.92 -2.01
C GLY A 156 2.09 -4.55 -2.50
N ILE A 157 1.10 -4.72 -1.63
CA ILE A 157 -0.21 -5.27 -2.02
C ILE A 157 -1.01 -4.28 -2.88
N ASP A 158 -0.97 -2.99 -2.55
CA ASP A 158 -1.73 -1.95 -3.28
C ASP A 158 -1.16 -1.74 -4.69
N THR A 159 0.16 -1.75 -4.79
CA THR A 159 0.84 -1.64 -6.08
C THR A 159 0.69 -2.90 -6.92
N TYR A 160 0.65 -4.08 -6.29
CA TYR A 160 0.33 -5.34 -6.97
C TYR A 160 -1.09 -5.36 -7.53
N PHE A 161 -2.07 -4.94 -6.73
CA PHE A 161 -3.45 -4.72 -7.17
C PHE A 161 -3.50 -3.81 -8.40
N PHE A 162 -2.84 -2.65 -8.33
CA PHE A 162 -2.82 -1.69 -9.42
C PHE A 162 -2.14 -2.26 -10.68
N GLY A 163 -1.04 -3.01 -10.53
CA GLY A 163 -0.36 -3.65 -11.65
C GLY A 163 -1.25 -4.64 -12.41
N ILE A 164 -2.02 -5.45 -11.68
CA ILE A 164 -3.02 -6.35 -12.31
C ILE A 164 -4.11 -5.56 -13.00
N ALA A 165 -4.65 -4.52 -12.33
CA ALA A 165 -5.69 -3.67 -12.92
C ALA A 165 -5.22 -3.09 -14.26
N MET A 166 -3.99 -2.56 -14.32
CA MET A 166 -3.42 -2.04 -15.56
C MET A 166 -3.22 -3.12 -16.63
N HIS A 167 -2.81 -4.34 -16.25
CA HIS A 167 -2.72 -5.46 -17.20
C HIS A 167 -4.10 -5.78 -17.80
N VAL A 168 -5.13 -5.91 -16.97
CA VAL A 168 -6.51 -6.20 -17.43
C VAL A 168 -7.03 -5.08 -18.33
N CYS A 169 -6.83 -3.82 -17.95
CA CYS A 169 -7.19 -2.66 -18.79
C CYS A 169 -6.48 -2.71 -20.15
N GLY A 170 -5.19 -3.04 -20.17
CA GLY A 170 -4.42 -3.21 -21.40
C GLY A 170 -4.98 -4.31 -22.30
N GLN A 171 -5.40 -5.45 -21.73
CA GLN A 171 -6.04 -6.53 -22.49
C GLN A 171 -7.38 -6.10 -23.10
N TYR A 172 -8.19 -5.31 -22.37
CA TYR A 172 -9.42 -4.77 -22.91
C TYR A 172 -9.18 -3.76 -24.05
N GLU A 173 -8.12 -2.95 -23.98
CA GLU A 173 -7.75 -2.06 -25.09
C GLU A 173 -7.30 -2.85 -26.33
N LEU A 174 -6.54 -3.93 -26.14
CA LEU A 174 -6.18 -4.82 -27.26
C LEU A 174 -7.42 -5.42 -27.92
N LEU A 175 -8.34 -5.94 -27.11
CA LEU A 175 -9.58 -6.51 -27.57
C LEU A 175 -10.43 -5.47 -28.33
N TYR A 176 -10.52 -4.24 -27.81
CA TYR A 176 -11.20 -3.14 -28.48
C TYR A 176 -10.57 -2.78 -29.84
N ASN A 177 -9.25 -2.73 -29.91
CA ASN A 177 -8.54 -2.46 -31.17
C ASN A 177 -8.75 -3.58 -32.20
N GLU A 178 -8.82 -4.83 -31.74
CA GLU A 178 -9.18 -5.95 -32.61
C GLU A 178 -10.61 -5.80 -33.15
N PHE A 179 -11.56 -5.40 -32.29
CA PHE A 179 -12.95 -5.13 -32.66
C PHE A 179 -13.07 -4.06 -33.75
N GLN A 180 -12.34 -2.94 -33.62
CA GLN A 180 -12.37 -1.88 -34.63
C GLN A 180 -11.89 -2.35 -36.01
N ARG A 181 -10.98 -3.33 -36.05
CA ARG A 181 -10.45 -3.94 -37.29
C ARG A 181 -11.34 -5.05 -37.84
N PHE A 182 -12.56 -5.26 -37.32
CA PHE A 182 -13.49 -6.27 -37.85
C PHE A 182 -14.12 -5.89 -39.19
N TYR A 183 -14.29 -4.60 -39.46
CA TYR A 183 -15.09 -4.13 -40.61
C TYR A 183 -14.39 -4.21 -41.96
N ASP A 184 -13.17 -4.73 -42.03
CA ASP A 184 -12.33 -4.73 -43.23
C ASP A 184 -12.35 -6.05 -44.03
N THR A 185 -13.13 -7.07 -43.61
CA THR A 185 -13.08 -8.41 -44.23
C THR A 185 -14.37 -8.76 -44.98
N GLN A 186 -14.29 -8.91 -46.31
CA GLN A 186 -15.44 -9.18 -47.18
C GLN A 186 -15.98 -10.62 -47.14
N ASN A 187 -15.26 -11.57 -46.52
CA ASN A 187 -15.68 -12.98 -46.49
C ASN A 187 -16.50 -13.31 -45.22
N PRO A 188 -17.80 -13.68 -45.35
CA PRO A 188 -18.69 -13.92 -44.22
C PRO A 188 -18.32 -15.13 -43.36
N LEU A 189 -17.68 -16.17 -43.93
CA LEU A 189 -17.18 -17.32 -43.16
C LEU A 189 -16.00 -16.92 -42.26
N HIS A 190 -15.09 -16.12 -42.79
CA HIS A 190 -13.93 -15.62 -42.03
C HIS A 190 -14.37 -14.67 -40.91
N GLN A 191 -15.39 -13.84 -41.18
CA GLN A 191 -15.98 -12.95 -40.19
C GLN A 191 -16.60 -13.70 -39.00
N LYS A 192 -17.32 -14.81 -39.26
CA LYS A 192 -17.87 -15.67 -38.19
C LYS A 192 -16.78 -16.27 -37.30
N VAL A 193 -15.70 -16.78 -37.89
CA VAL A 193 -14.57 -17.35 -37.13
C VAL A 193 -13.88 -16.27 -36.29
N LYS A 194 -13.63 -15.10 -36.87
CA LYS A 194 -13.03 -13.96 -36.16
C LYS A 194 -13.92 -13.54 -34.99
N LEU A 195 -15.23 -13.45 -35.21
CA LEU A 195 -16.20 -13.06 -34.18
C LEU A 195 -16.25 -14.08 -33.04
N SER A 196 -16.21 -15.37 -33.36
CA SER A 196 -16.14 -16.44 -32.36
C SER A 196 -14.88 -16.31 -31.49
N LYS A 197 -13.71 -16.05 -32.10
CA LYS A 197 -12.45 -15.81 -31.36
C LYS A 197 -12.57 -14.60 -30.44
N PHE A 198 -13.12 -13.50 -30.94
CA PHE A 198 -13.34 -12.28 -30.17
C PHE A 198 -14.26 -12.51 -28.96
N ILE A 199 -15.41 -13.17 -29.15
CA ILE A 199 -16.35 -13.49 -28.08
C ILE A 199 -15.69 -14.37 -27.02
N ASN A 200 -14.94 -15.40 -27.44
CA ASN A 200 -14.23 -16.28 -26.51
C ASN A 200 -13.18 -15.50 -25.71
N ARG A 201 -12.43 -14.61 -26.36
CA ARG A 201 -11.44 -13.76 -25.67
C ARG A 201 -12.09 -12.78 -24.70
N HIS A 202 -13.19 -12.14 -25.10
CA HIS A 202 -13.96 -11.26 -24.22
C HIS A 202 -14.48 -11.99 -22.98
N LYS A 203 -15.05 -13.19 -23.17
CA LYS A 203 -15.54 -14.03 -22.07
C LYS A 203 -14.41 -14.44 -21.11
N HIS A 204 -13.24 -14.77 -21.64
CA HIS A 204 -12.05 -15.06 -20.84
C HIS A 204 -11.63 -13.87 -19.99
N LEU A 205 -11.50 -12.68 -20.60
CA LEU A 205 -11.13 -11.46 -19.88
C LEU A 205 -12.16 -11.07 -18.82
N LEU A 206 -13.45 -11.25 -19.11
CA LEU A 206 -14.51 -11.04 -18.11
C LEU A 206 -14.38 -12.00 -16.93
N ASN A 207 -14.01 -13.25 -17.18
CA ASN A 207 -13.77 -14.22 -16.10
C ASN A 207 -12.55 -13.81 -15.24
N VAL A 208 -11.46 -13.36 -15.86
CA VAL A 208 -10.28 -12.82 -15.15
C VAL A 208 -10.65 -11.59 -14.31
N ALA A 209 -11.43 -10.66 -14.87
CA ALA A 209 -11.90 -9.47 -14.18
C ALA A 209 -12.80 -9.82 -12.97
N ASN A 210 -13.67 -10.82 -13.12
CA ASN A 210 -14.51 -11.30 -12.01
C ASN A 210 -13.68 -11.94 -10.88
N HIS A 211 -12.67 -12.74 -11.22
CA HIS A 211 -11.73 -13.27 -10.22
C HIS A 211 -10.94 -12.15 -9.52
N PHE A 212 -10.55 -11.12 -10.27
CA PHE A 212 -9.89 -9.94 -9.73
C PHE A 212 -10.79 -9.17 -8.76
N GLU A 213 -12.02 -8.88 -9.16
CA GLU A 213 -13.01 -8.21 -8.30
C GLU A 213 -13.26 -9.00 -7.01
N GLN A 214 -13.50 -10.31 -7.11
CA GLN A 214 -13.70 -11.16 -5.92
C GLN A 214 -12.51 -11.17 -4.97
N SER A 215 -11.29 -11.05 -5.50
CA SER A 215 -10.07 -11.09 -4.69
C SER A 215 -9.80 -9.77 -3.95
N PHE A 216 -10.23 -8.64 -4.53
CA PHE A 216 -9.86 -7.31 -4.04
C PHE A 216 -11.03 -6.45 -3.55
N ASN A 217 -12.30 -6.81 -3.81
CA ASN A 217 -13.45 -6.00 -3.41
C ASN A 217 -13.48 -5.65 -1.92
N LEU A 218 -13.28 -6.66 -1.06
CA LEU A 218 -13.28 -6.53 0.39
C LEU A 218 -12.05 -5.77 0.87
N ILE A 219 -10.91 -5.96 0.21
CA ILE A 219 -9.67 -5.23 0.49
C ILE A 219 -9.87 -3.73 0.25
N ILE A 220 -10.40 -3.36 -0.91
CA ILE A 220 -10.65 -1.96 -1.28
C ILE A 220 -11.66 -1.34 -0.32
N LEU A 221 -12.77 -2.05 -0.03
CA LEU A 221 -13.79 -1.56 0.89
C LEU A 221 -13.20 -1.28 2.29
N ALA A 222 -12.46 -2.24 2.83
CA ALA A 222 -11.85 -2.10 4.15
C ALA A 222 -10.78 -1.00 4.19
N GLN A 223 -9.99 -0.85 3.12
CA GLN A 223 -8.99 0.21 3.00
C GLN A 223 -9.65 1.60 2.95
N VAL A 224 -10.63 1.80 2.08
CA VAL A 224 -11.35 3.08 1.97
C VAL A 224 -12.04 3.44 3.29
N ALA A 225 -12.67 2.46 3.95
CA ALA A 225 -13.29 2.67 5.25
C ALA A 225 -12.26 3.10 6.31
N ALA A 226 -11.12 2.42 6.39
CA ALA A 226 -10.07 2.75 7.34
C ALA A 226 -9.43 4.12 7.07
N ASP A 227 -9.13 4.44 5.82
CA ASP A 227 -8.58 5.74 5.43
C ASP A 227 -9.56 6.89 5.73
N THR A 228 -10.85 6.68 5.50
CA THR A 228 -11.91 7.65 5.86
C THR A 228 -11.99 7.88 7.36
N LEU A 229 -11.87 6.82 8.17
CA LEU A 229 -11.84 6.94 9.63
C LEU A 229 -10.58 7.67 10.12
N LEU A 230 -9.41 7.31 9.60
CA LEU A 230 -8.13 7.93 9.98
C LEU A 230 -8.08 9.42 9.62
N THR A 231 -8.56 9.78 8.43
CA THR A 231 -8.63 11.19 8.00
C THR A 231 -9.62 11.99 8.84
N SER A 232 -10.78 11.41 9.17
CA SER A 232 -11.77 12.04 10.06
C SER A 232 -11.22 12.29 11.47
N ILE A 233 -10.51 11.32 12.04
CA ILE A 233 -9.86 11.44 13.35
C ILE A 233 -8.79 12.53 13.31
N SER A 234 -7.93 12.51 12.28
CA SER A 234 -6.86 13.51 12.09
C SER A 234 -7.41 14.93 11.94
N GLY A 235 -8.50 15.10 11.18
CA GLY A 235 -9.16 16.41 10.99
C GLY A 235 -9.74 17.00 12.28
N LYS A 236 -10.33 16.16 13.14
CA LYS A 236 -10.82 16.60 14.46
C LYS A 236 -9.69 17.14 15.35
N PHE A 237 -8.50 16.52 15.29
CA PHE A 237 -7.34 16.97 16.06
C PHE A 237 -6.72 18.26 15.51
N GLN A 238 -6.79 18.49 14.18
CA GLN A 238 -6.34 19.74 13.57
C GLN A 238 -7.28 20.92 13.91
N ASN A 239 -8.60 20.72 13.89
CA ASN A 239 -9.56 21.78 14.25
C ASN A 239 -9.42 22.25 15.72
N LYS A 240 -8.92 21.39 16.62
CA LYS A 240 -8.63 21.78 18.01
C LYS A 240 -7.42 22.70 18.16
N LYS A 241 -6.58 22.86 17.12
CA LYS A 241 -5.43 23.79 17.09
C LYS A 241 -5.77 25.18 16.51
N SER A 242 -6.98 25.41 16.00
CA SER A 242 -7.32 26.64 15.25
C SER A 242 -7.76 27.86 16.09
N PHE A 243 -7.23 28.05 17.30
CA PHE A 243 -7.29 29.33 18.04
C PHE A 243 -6.10 29.46 19.03
N PRO A 244 -5.36 30.59 19.08
CA PRO A 244 -4.71 31.34 18.00
C PRO A 244 -3.16 31.23 18.06
N GLY A 245 -2.50 31.28 16.90
CA GLY A 245 -1.03 31.42 16.77
C GLY A 245 -0.52 30.97 15.39
N PRO A 246 0.36 31.75 14.70
CA PRO A 246 0.48 31.67 13.25
C PRO A 246 1.33 30.48 12.76
N ILE A 247 0.74 29.77 11.79
CA ILE A 247 1.39 29.15 10.62
C ILE A 247 2.53 28.17 10.91
N ARG A 248 2.18 26.89 11.01
CA ARG A 248 2.91 25.82 10.31
C ARG A 248 1.92 24.89 9.63
N ARG A 249 1.49 25.30 8.43
CA ARG A 249 1.01 24.37 7.39
C ARG A 249 2.25 23.82 6.70
N LEU A 250 2.49 22.53 6.83
CA LEU A 250 3.29 21.71 5.93
C LEU A 250 2.62 20.33 6.00
N CYS A 251 1.72 20.09 5.06
CA CYS A 251 1.93 19.17 3.94
C CYS A 251 1.88 17.70 4.39
N TRP A 252 0.73 17.07 4.16
CA TRP A 252 0.60 15.63 4.02
C TRP A 252 0.32 15.33 2.54
N TYR A 253 1.29 14.66 1.91
CA TYR A 253 1.16 13.76 0.77
C TYR A 253 2.10 12.60 1.04
#